data_AF-A0A3D2SJP1-F1
#
_entry.id   AF-A0A3D2SJP1-F1
#
_cell.length_a   1.000
_cell.length_b   1.000
_cell.length_c   1.000
_cell.angle_alpha   90.00
_cell.angle_beta   90.00
_cell.angle_gamma   90.00
#
_symmetry.space_group_name_H-M   'P 1'
#
loop_
_entity.id
_entity.type
_entity.pdbx_description
1 polymer ?
#
loop_
_entity_poly.entity_id
_entity_poly.type
_entity_poly.pdbx_seq_one_letter_code
_entity_poly.pdbx_strand_id
1 'polypeptide(L)'
;VFYYLTVMNENYEHPEMPVGAEEGIKRGMYLFEKDDKATVQLLGSGVILREVIKAAKILREEYQIHSNIWSVTSFNELARDGMACDEYNRLHPLTEVTKESWVSQQLRGTDGIVVSATDHMRAYSEQIRAYLPDNRPYVTLGTDGYGRSDTRGNLRSYFGVDAAHIVVATLKKLADEGEVENRLVKDAISSFELETDRPVAWAPQAHPEVQPVAAYQEQSGEGN
;
A
#
# COMPACT_ATOMS: atom_id res chain seq x y z
N VAL A 1 -24.48 9.59 -9.16
CA VAL A 1 -23.07 9.29 -8.79
C VAL A 1 -22.19 9.66 -9.98
N PHE A 2 -21.00 10.22 -9.78
CA PHE A 2 -19.97 10.35 -10.81
C PHE A 2 -18.77 9.49 -10.42
N TYR A 3 -17.96 9.07 -11.40
CA TYR A 3 -16.80 8.20 -11.17
C TYR A 3 -15.51 9.00 -11.30
N TYR A 4 -14.55 8.69 -10.43
CA TYR A 4 -13.18 9.14 -10.51
C TYR A 4 -12.27 7.91 -10.61
N LEU A 5 -11.48 7.83 -11.67
CA LEU A 5 -10.58 6.72 -11.94
C LEU A 5 -9.17 7.27 -12.13
N THR A 6 -8.24 6.85 -11.27
CA THR A 6 -6.82 7.14 -11.45
C THR A 6 -6.24 6.15 -12.45
N VAL A 7 -5.76 6.64 -13.58
CA VAL A 7 -5.11 5.84 -14.63
C VAL A 7 -3.61 6.14 -14.67
N MET A 8 -2.83 5.16 -15.09
CA MET A 8 -1.37 5.16 -14.93
C MET A 8 -0.67 5.23 -16.28
N ASN A 9 0.51 5.86 -16.34
CA ASN A 9 1.32 6.00 -17.55
C ASN A 9 2.51 5.02 -17.62
N GLU A 10 2.54 4.01 -16.75
CA GLU A 10 3.56 2.97 -16.73
C GLU A 10 3.04 1.74 -17.45
N ASN A 11 3.80 1.24 -18.43
CA ASN A 11 3.47 0.01 -19.13
C ASN A 11 3.94 -1.20 -18.30
N TYR A 12 3.08 -2.20 -18.19
CA TYR A 12 3.39 -3.48 -17.54
C TYR A 12 2.46 -4.57 -18.09
N GLU A 13 2.74 -5.82 -17.72
CA GLU A 13 1.92 -6.95 -18.12
C GLU A 13 0.54 -6.90 -17.45
N HIS A 14 -0.51 -7.02 -18.26
CA HIS A 14 -1.89 -7.06 -17.79
C HIS A 14 -2.37 -8.51 -17.77
N PRO A 15 -2.48 -9.16 -16.59
CA PRO A 15 -2.95 -10.53 -16.50
C PRO A 15 -4.44 -10.63 -16.85
N GLU A 16 -4.90 -11.84 -17.15
CA GLU A 16 -6.33 -12.13 -17.28
C GLU A 16 -7.07 -11.85 -15.97
N MET A 17 -8.32 -11.43 -16.06
CA MET A 17 -9.17 -11.25 -14.88
C MET A 17 -9.45 -12.61 -14.24
N PRO A 18 -9.19 -12.79 -12.93
CA PRO A 18 -9.55 -14.04 -12.25
C PRO A 18 -11.07 -14.29 -12.33
N VAL A 19 -11.45 -15.55 -12.53
CA VAL A 19 -12.86 -15.95 -12.63
C VAL A 19 -13.60 -15.61 -11.34
N GLY A 20 -14.72 -14.89 -11.43
CA GLY A 20 -15.52 -14.49 -10.27
C GLY A 20 -15.05 -13.22 -9.55
N ALA A 21 -13.99 -12.55 -10.04
CA ALA A 21 -13.48 -11.32 -9.44
C ALA A 21 -14.37 -10.08 -9.69
N GLU A 22 -15.35 -10.15 -10.60
CA GLU A 22 -16.12 -9.00 -11.07
C GLU A 22 -16.80 -8.24 -9.92
N GLU A 23 -17.38 -8.97 -8.97
CA GLU A 23 -18.04 -8.36 -7.82
C GLU A 23 -17.03 -7.70 -6.87
N GLY A 24 -15.92 -8.37 -6.58
CA GLY A 24 -14.87 -7.80 -5.73
C GLY A 24 -14.19 -6.58 -6.36
N ILE A 25 -13.98 -6.58 -7.67
CA ILE A 25 -13.49 -5.42 -8.43
C ILE A 25 -14.41 -4.22 -8.23
N LYS A 26 -15.74 -4.42 -8.31
CA LYS A 26 -16.74 -3.35 -8.09
C LYS A 26 -16.82 -2.91 -6.63
N ARG A 27 -16.76 -3.85 -5.68
CA ARG A 27 -16.88 -3.55 -4.24
C ARG A 27 -15.61 -3.00 -3.59
N GLY A 28 -14.47 -3.06 -4.28
CA GLY A 28 -13.25 -2.36 -3.89
C GLY A 28 -12.06 -3.25 -3.57
N MET A 29 -12.22 -4.58 -3.47
CA MET A 29 -11.12 -5.53 -3.36
C MET A 29 -11.51 -6.96 -3.76
N TYR A 30 -10.53 -7.73 -4.22
CA TYR A 30 -10.64 -9.16 -4.50
C TYR A 30 -9.31 -9.88 -4.28
N LEU A 31 -9.37 -11.20 -4.05
CA LEU A 31 -8.19 -12.06 -3.95
C LEU A 31 -7.59 -12.25 -5.35
N PHE A 32 -6.41 -11.67 -5.57
CA PHE A 32 -5.72 -11.70 -6.86
C PHE A 32 -4.94 -13.01 -7.03
N GLU A 33 -4.19 -13.41 -5.99
CA GLU A 33 -3.46 -14.67 -5.96
C GLU A 33 -3.62 -15.32 -4.59
N LYS A 34 -4.03 -16.59 -4.59
CA LYS A 34 -4.23 -17.40 -3.39
C LYS A 34 -3.03 -18.30 -3.15
N ASP A 35 -2.57 -18.34 -1.91
CA ASP A 35 -1.68 -19.36 -1.38
C ASP A 35 -2.37 -20.05 -0.19
N ASP A 36 -2.61 -21.36 -0.29
CA ASP A 36 -3.31 -22.12 0.77
C ASP A 36 -2.51 -22.20 2.08
N LYS A 37 -1.22 -21.87 2.05
CA LYS A 37 -0.36 -21.79 3.24
C LYS A 37 -0.17 -20.36 3.75
N ALA A 38 -0.86 -19.38 3.17
CA ALA A 38 -0.67 -17.97 3.47
C ALA A 38 -0.86 -17.66 4.97
N THR A 39 0.19 -17.12 5.58
CA THR A 39 0.17 -16.58 6.96
C THR A 39 0.25 -15.05 6.95
N VAL A 40 0.22 -14.44 5.77
CA VAL A 40 0.27 -12.98 5.57
C VAL A 40 -0.70 -12.59 4.46
N GLN A 41 -1.34 -11.44 4.61
CA GLN A 41 -2.21 -10.86 3.59
C GLN A 41 -1.58 -9.57 3.06
N LEU A 42 -1.21 -9.54 1.78
CA LEU A 42 -0.60 -8.37 1.16
C LEU A 42 -1.61 -7.66 0.25
N LEU A 43 -1.86 -6.38 0.51
CA LEU A 43 -2.80 -5.55 -0.23
C LEU A 43 -2.04 -4.54 -1.08
N GLY A 44 -2.43 -4.42 -2.36
CA GLY A 44 -1.88 -3.43 -3.27
C GLY A 44 -2.94 -2.78 -4.15
N SER A 45 -2.70 -1.53 -4.54
CA SER A 45 -3.54 -0.79 -5.50
C SER A 45 -2.70 -0.08 -6.55
N GLY A 46 -3.28 0.18 -7.72
CA GLY A 46 -2.61 0.88 -8.81
C GLY A 46 -1.29 0.21 -9.23
N VAL A 47 -0.27 1.01 -9.54
CA VAL A 47 1.05 0.49 -9.97
C VAL A 47 1.82 -0.24 -8.86
N ILE A 48 1.49 0.02 -7.58
CA ILE A 48 2.20 -0.56 -6.43
C ILE A 48 1.80 -2.02 -6.19
N LEU A 49 0.66 -2.49 -6.73
CA LEU A 49 0.32 -3.93 -6.70
C LEU A 49 1.44 -4.81 -7.27
N ARG A 50 2.23 -4.30 -8.23
CA ARG A 50 3.38 -5.02 -8.79
C ARG A 50 4.53 -5.17 -7.79
N GLU A 51 4.76 -4.17 -6.96
CA GLU A 51 5.76 -4.25 -5.88
C GLU A 51 5.30 -5.19 -4.77
N VAL A 52 3.98 -5.25 -4.51
CA VAL A 52 3.38 -6.26 -3.63
C VAL A 52 3.57 -7.69 -4.15
N ILE A 53 3.33 -7.93 -5.45
CA ILE A 53 3.58 -9.24 -6.08
C ILE A 53 5.06 -9.65 -5.98
N LYS A 54 5.98 -8.71 -6.23
CA LYS A 54 7.41 -8.97 -6.05
C LYS A 54 7.77 -9.27 -4.59
N ALA A 55 7.22 -8.53 -3.63
CA ALA A 55 7.46 -8.77 -2.21
C ALA A 55 6.94 -10.14 -1.76
N ALA A 56 5.76 -10.56 -2.23
CA ALA A 56 5.21 -11.90 -1.98
C ALA A 56 6.17 -13.00 -2.46
N LYS A 57 6.74 -12.83 -3.66
CA LYS A 57 7.73 -13.75 -4.21
C LYS A 57 8.98 -13.84 -3.33
N ILE A 58 9.53 -12.70 -2.92
CA ILE A 58 10.72 -12.62 -2.06
C ILE A 58 10.44 -13.28 -0.69
N LEU A 59 9.32 -12.94 -0.05
CA LEU A 59 8.88 -13.53 1.23
C LEU A 59 8.82 -15.06 1.14
N ARG A 60 8.24 -15.59 0.06
CA ARG A 60 8.14 -17.03 -0.15
C ARG A 60 9.51 -17.68 -0.38
N GLU A 61 10.32 -17.12 -1.28
CA GLU A 61 11.55 -17.76 -1.75
C GLU A 61 12.69 -17.64 -0.72
N GLU A 62 12.86 -16.48 -0.10
CA GLU A 62 13.98 -16.20 0.81
C GLU A 62 13.63 -16.44 2.28
N TYR A 63 12.37 -16.23 2.68
CA TYR A 63 11.96 -16.26 4.09
C TYR A 63 10.98 -17.39 4.42
N GLN A 64 10.51 -18.15 3.42
CA GLN A 64 9.49 -19.19 3.58
C GLN A 64 8.18 -18.68 4.20
N ILE A 65 7.89 -17.39 4.02
CA ILE A 65 6.66 -16.75 4.47
C ILE A 65 5.69 -16.72 3.28
N HIS A 66 4.58 -17.44 3.44
CA HIS A 66 3.54 -17.54 2.41
C HIS A 66 2.53 -16.40 2.58
N SER A 67 2.06 -15.84 1.46
CA SER A 67 1.12 -14.72 1.49
C SER A 67 0.05 -14.81 0.40
N ASN A 68 -1.17 -14.40 0.73
CA ASN A 68 -2.18 -14.08 -0.27
C ASN A 68 -1.97 -12.65 -0.80
N ILE A 69 -2.21 -12.45 -2.09
CA ILE A 69 -2.13 -11.14 -2.72
C ILE A 69 -3.54 -10.65 -3.02
N TRP A 70 -3.86 -9.45 -2.53
CA TRP A 70 -5.15 -8.80 -2.68
C TRP A 70 -5.01 -7.55 -3.55
N SER A 71 -5.82 -7.50 -4.60
CA SER A 71 -5.94 -6.30 -5.43
C SER A 71 -7.05 -5.43 -4.86
N VAL A 72 -6.70 -4.23 -4.42
CA VAL A 72 -7.63 -3.26 -3.85
C VAL A 72 -7.91 -2.19 -4.89
N THR A 73 -9.10 -2.24 -5.48
CA THR A 73 -9.54 -1.33 -6.54
C THR A 73 -10.10 -0.02 -6.00
N SER A 74 -10.58 0.03 -4.75
CA SER A 74 -11.06 1.26 -4.11
C SER A 74 -11.10 1.16 -2.59
N PHE A 75 -10.11 1.70 -1.90
CA PHE A 75 -10.16 1.85 -0.43
C PHE A 75 -11.31 2.76 0.03
N ASN A 76 -11.71 3.73 -0.78
CA ASN A 76 -12.79 4.65 -0.45
C ASN A 76 -14.16 3.94 -0.40
N GLU A 77 -14.43 3.02 -1.34
CA GLU A 77 -15.68 2.26 -1.32
C GLU A 77 -15.70 1.26 -0.16
N LEU A 78 -14.56 0.64 0.13
CA LEU A 78 -14.42 -0.25 1.29
C LEU A 78 -14.66 0.48 2.61
N ALA A 79 -14.13 1.69 2.77
CA ALA A 79 -14.38 2.49 3.95
C ALA A 79 -15.86 2.89 4.07
N ARG A 80 -16.49 3.32 2.97
CA ARG A 80 -17.93 3.66 2.96
C ARG A 80 -18.81 2.47 3.34
N ASP A 81 -18.49 1.29 2.82
CA ASP A 81 -19.18 0.04 3.16
C ASP A 81 -19.02 -0.32 4.65
N GLY A 82 -17.80 -0.19 5.18
CA GLY A 82 -17.52 -0.37 6.61
C GLY A 82 -18.29 0.62 7.49
N MET A 83 -18.25 1.92 7.16
CA MET A 83 -19.00 2.97 7.86
C MET A 83 -20.51 2.67 7.89
N ALA A 84 -21.07 2.20 6.77
CA ALA A 84 -22.49 1.85 6.68
C ALA A 84 -22.85 0.64 7.55
N CYS A 85 -21.95 -0.36 7.64
CA CYS A 85 -22.13 -1.51 8.53
C CYS A 85 -22.06 -1.09 10.00
N ASP A 86 -21.08 -0.29 10.38
CA ASP A 86 -20.91 0.23 11.75
C ASP A 86 -22.10 1.07 12.20
N GLU A 87 -22.56 1.99 11.35
CA GLU A 87 -23.73 2.81 11.65
C GLU A 87 -24.98 1.95 11.86
N TYR A 88 -25.20 0.97 10.97
CA TYR A 88 -26.32 0.04 11.12
C TYR A 88 -26.22 -0.73 12.44
N ASN A 89 -25.08 -1.36 12.73
CA ASN A 89 -24.91 -2.18 13.92
C ASN A 89 -25.08 -1.37 15.22
N ARG A 90 -24.54 -0.14 15.25
CA ARG A 90 -24.69 0.78 16.39
C ARG A 90 -26.14 1.17 16.64
N LEU A 91 -26.94 1.34 15.58
CA LEU A 91 -28.35 1.73 15.68
C LEU A 91 -29.30 0.53 15.84
N HIS A 92 -28.81 -0.70 15.71
CA HIS A 92 -29.59 -1.93 15.84
C HIS A 92 -28.95 -2.90 16.84
N PRO A 93 -28.77 -2.51 18.13
CA PRO A 93 -28.00 -3.29 19.11
C PRO A 93 -28.66 -4.64 19.49
N LEU A 94 -29.94 -4.84 19.15
CA LEU A 94 -30.68 -6.07 19.41
C LEU A 94 -30.83 -6.96 18.16
N THR A 95 -30.19 -6.60 17.04
CA THR A 95 -30.20 -7.47 15.86
C THR A 95 -29.49 -8.79 16.16
N GLU A 96 -30.07 -9.91 15.71
CA GLU A 96 -29.42 -11.23 15.84
C GLU A 96 -28.24 -11.38 14.86
N VAL A 97 -28.30 -10.67 13.73
CA VAL A 97 -27.27 -10.71 12.67
C VAL A 97 -26.66 -9.33 12.53
N THR A 98 -25.39 -9.20 12.88
CA THR A 98 -24.61 -7.98 12.64
C THR A 98 -24.25 -7.89 11.17
N LYS A 99 -24.34 -6.69 10.59
CA LYS A 99 -23.81 -6.44 9.25
C LYS A 99 -22.29 -6.52 9.28
N GLU A 100 -21.75 -7.09 8.23
CA GLU A 100 -20.32 -7.29 8.07
C GLU A 100 -19.85 -6.54 6.81
N SER A 101 -18.77 -5.78 6.94
CA SER A 101 -18.17 -5.07 5.81
C SER A 101 -17.58 -6.03 4.77
N TRP A 102 -17.42 -5.58 3.53
CA TRP A 102 -16.76 -6.36 2.48
C TRP A 102 -15.34 -6.74 2.86
N VAL A 103 -14.57 -5.82 3.45
CA VAL A 103 -13.21 -6.08 3.94
C VAL A 103 -13.20 -7.23 4.94
N SER A 104 -14.10 -7.18 5.93
CA SER A 104 -14.25 -8.24 6.92
C SER A 104 -14.62 -9.58 6.25
N GLN A 105 -15.61 -9.58 5.35
CA GLN A 105 -16.05 -10.79 4.64
C GLN A 105 -14.90 -11.45 3.86
N GLN A 106 -14.10 -10.65 3.16
CA GLN A 106 -12.98 -11.15 2.36
C GLN A 106 -11.85 -11.72 3.22
N LEU A 107 -11.54 -11.09 4.35
CA LEU A 107 -10.39 -11.45 5.18
C LEU A 107 -10.73 -12.44 6.31
N ARG A 108 -12.00 -12.67 6.64
CA ARG A 108 -12.41 -13.54 7.76
C ARG A 108 -11.89 -14.98 7.64
N GLY A 109 -11.84 -15.50 6.42
CA GLY A 109 -11.36 -16.86 6.13
C GLY A 109 -9.84 -16.99 6.00
N THR A 110 -9.08 -15.94 6.31
CA THR A 110 -7.62 -15.92 6.23
C THR A 110 -7.00 -15.60 7.57
N ASP A 111 -5.71 -15.90 7.73
CA ASP A 111 -4.98 -15.70 8.97
C ASP A 111 -3.82 -14.71 8.83
N GLY A 112 -3.29 -14.31 9.99
CA GLY A 112 -2.07 -13.55 10.14
C GLY A 112 -2.20 -12.05 9.87
N ILE A 113 -1.06 -11.39 9.67
CA ILE A 113 -1.00 -9.93 9.56
C ILE A 113 -1.45 -9.45 8.18
N VAL A 114 -1.86 -8.18 8.10
CA VAL A 114 -2.17 -7.49 6.85
C VAL A 114 -1.15 -6.39 6.61
N VAL A 115 -0.61 -6.33 5.39
CA VAL A 115 0.31 -5.26 4.97
C VAL A 115 -0.21 -4.66 3.68
N SER A 116 -0.37 -3.33 3.65
CA SER A 116 -0.85 -2.61 2.47
C SER A 116 0.20 -1.64 1.96
N ALA A 117 0.36 -1.56 0.64
CA ALA A 117 1.19 -0.57 -0.02
C ALA A 117 0.44 0.08 -1.20
N THR A 118 0.47 1.42 -1.26
CA THR A 118 -0.21 2.19 -2.32
C THR A 118 0.65 3.35 -2.81
N ASP A 119 0.34 3.89 -3.99
CA ASP A 119 0.98 5.10 -4.54
C ASP A 119 0.37 6.40 -3.98
N HIS A 120 -0.45 6.29 -2.92
CA HIS A 120 -1.04 7.40 -2.19
C HIS A 120 -0.45 7.45 -0.77
N MET A 121 -0.69 8.56 -0.06
CA MET A 121 -0.38 8.67 1.37
C MET A 121 -0.97 7.51 2.18
N ARG A 122 -0.33 7.13 3.29
CA ARG A 122 -0.75 5.99 4.14
C ARG A 122 -2.21 6.07 4.55
N ALA A 123 -2.71 7.28 4.82
CA ALA A 123 -4.11 7.53 5.17
C ALA A 123 -5.12 6.92 4.17
N TYR A 124 -4.74 6.81 2.89
CA TYR A 124 -5.59 6.23 1.86
C TYR A 124 -5.89 4.74 2.09
N SER A 125 -4.94 3.93 2.53
CA SER A 125 -5.23 2.54 2.91
C SER A 125 -5.60 2.41 4.39
N GLU A 126 -5.12 3.30 5.25
CA GLU A 126 -5.40 3.30 6.68
C GLU A 126 -6.90 3.40 7.01
N GLN A 127 -7.69 4.04 6.13
CA GLN A 127 -9.12 4.24 6.32
C GLN A 127 -9.94 2.95 6.51
N ILE A 128 -9.43 1.78 6.11
CA ILE A 128 -10.12 0.50 6.32
C ILE A 128 -9.78 -0.17 7.65
N ARG A 129 -8.86 0.38 8.46
CA ARG A 129 -8.33 -0.27 9.69
C ARG A 129 -9.44 -0.80 10.61
N ALA A 130 -10.48 0.00 10.83
CA ALA A 130 -11.58 -0.34 11.73
C ALA A 130 -12.41 -1.55 11.24
N TYR A 131 -12.31 -1.89 9.96
CA TYR A 131 -13.14 -2.90 9.29
C TYR A 131 -12.39 -4.20 9.01
N LEU A 132 -11.13 -4.32 9.43
CA LEU A 132 -10.45 -5.61 9.42
C LEU A 132 -11.07 -6.53 10.49
N PRO A 133 -11.23 -7.83 10.19
CA PRO A 133 -11.80 -8.76 11.16
C PRO A 133 -10.83 -8.97 12.34
N ASP A 134 -11.36 -9.37 13.50
CA ASP A 134 -10.60 -9.86 14.66
C ASP A 134 -9.47 -8.95 15.18
N ASN A 135 -9.59 -7.63 15.00
CA ASN A 135 -8.55 -6.65 15.32
C ASN A 135 -7.19 -6.95 14.67
N ARG A 136 -7.22 -7.50 13.45
CA ARG A 136 -6.04 -8.01 12.76
C ARG A 136 -4.91 -6.97 12.69
N PRO A 137 -3.66 -7.37 12.97
CA PRO A 137 -2.55 -6.43 12.90
C PRO A 137 -2.35 -5.92 11.48
N TYR A 138 -2.30 -4.60 11.31
CA TYR A 138 -2.30 -3.95 10.00
C TYR A 138 -1.23 -2.87 9.86
N VAL A 139 -0.45 -2.97 8.79
CA VAL A 139 0.60 -2.01 8.41
C VAL A 139 0.25 -1.33 7.09
N THR A 140 0.44 -0.02 7.03
CA THR A 140 0.23 0.78 5.83
C THR A 140 1.51 1.47 5.38
N LEU A 141 1.84 1.27 4.11
CA LEU A 141 2.91 1.94 3.39
C LEU A 141 2.29 2.84 2.33
N GLY A 142 2.84 4.04 2.19
CA GLY A 142 2.29 5.08 1.33
C GLY A 142 3.28 6.20 1.09
N THR A 143 2.96 7.02 0.10
CA THR A 143 3.81 8.07 -0.47
C THR A 143 3.62 9.42 0.21
N ASP A 144 3.64 9.43 1.54
CA ASP A 144 3.53 10.65 2.35
C ASP A 144 4.71 11.59 2.09
N GLY A 145 4.41 12.88 1.85
CA GLY A 145 5.41 13.92 1.60
C GLY A 145 5.27 14.56 0.22
N TYR A 146 6.21 15.44 -0.12
CA TYR A 146 6.21 16.13 -1.40
C TYR A 146 6.84 15.28 -2.51
N GLY A 147 6.25 15.34 -3.71
CA GLY A 147 6.83 14.76 -4.91
C GLY A 147 8.18 15.39 -5.27
N ARG A 148 9.00 14.63 -6.00
CA ARG A 148 10.30 15.07 -6.50
C ARG A 148 10.64 14.37 -7.80
N SER A 149 11.59 14.93 -8.55
CA SER A 149 12.03 14.38 -9.83
C SER A 149 13.10 13.31 -9.63
N ASP A 150 12.79 12.07 -10.00
CA ASP A 150 13.74 10.95 -10.05
C ASP A 150 13.12 9.81 -10.88
N THR A 151 13.82 8.68 -11.00
CA THR A 151 13.30 7.44 -11.58
C THR A 151 12.22 6.81 -10.69
N ARG A 152 11.31 6.01 -11.28
CA ARG A 152 10.25 5.31 -10.53
C ARG A 152 10.81 4.41 -9.41
N GLY A 153 11.91 3.70 -9.67
CA GLY A 153 12.56 2.83 -8.68
C GLY A 153 13.05 3.62 -7.47
N ASN A 154 13.79 4.71 -7.72
CA ASN A 154 14.30 5.57 -6.65
C ASN A 154 13.18 6.24 -5.85
N LEU A 155 12.10 6.68 -6.51
CA LEU A 155 10.96 7.27 -5.81
C LEU A 155 10.22 6.24 -4.95
N ARG A 156 9.98 5.02 -5.45
CA ARG A 156 9.31 3.97 -4.66
C ARG A 156 10.14 3.58 -3.45
N SER A 157 11.45 3.42 -3.62
CA SER A 157 12.37 3.18 -2.51
C SER A 157 12.36 4.34 -1.51
N TYR A 158 12.42 5.59 -2.00
CA TYR A 158 12.38 6.78 -1.14
C TYR A 158 11.11 6.89 -0.30
N PHE A 159 9.95 6.68 -0.90
CA PHE A 159 8.68 6.69 -0.19
C PHE A 159 8.44 5.43 0.64
N GLY A 160 9.25 4.38 0.43
CA GLY A 160 9.16 3.12 1.16
C GLY A 160 7.97 2.26 0.75
N VAL A 161 7.68 2.22 -0.56
CA VAL A 161 6.57 1.47 -1.15
C VAL A 161 7.03 0.46 -2.22
N ASP A 162 8.33 0.24 -2.37
CA ASP A 162 8.88 -0.84 -3.20
C ASP A 162 8.84 -2.20 -2.50
N ALA A 163 9.16 -3.26 -3.24
CA ALA A 163 9.15 -4.63 -2.73
C ALA A 163 10.02 -4.82 -1.48
N ALA A 164 11.22 -4.24 -1.44
CA ALA A 164 12.15 -4.37 -0.31
C ALA A 164 11.55 -3.79 0.98
N HIS A 165 10.93 -2.61 0.91
CA HIS A 165 10.26 -1.99 2.05
C HIS A 165 9.02 -2.77 2.48
N ILE A 166 8.25 -3.35 1.55
CA ILE A 166 7.11 -4.21 1.86
C ILE A 166 7.57 -5.47 2.62
N VAL A 167 8.67 -6.10 2.19
CA VAL A 167 9.25 -7.26 2.90
C VAL A 167 9.69 -6.87 4.31
N VAL A 168 10.48 -5.80 4.47
CA VAL A 168 10.93 -5.36 5.80
C VAL A 168 9.77 -4.99 6.71
N ALA A 169 8.75 -4.31 6.20
CA ALA A 169 7.55 -3.97 6.96
C ALA A 169 6.79 -5.24 7.41
N THR A 170 6.70 -6.25 6.54
CA THR A 170 6.09 -7.55 6.85
C THR A 170 6.87 -8.25 7.95
N LEU A 171 8.18 -8.42 7.79
CA LEU A 171 9.06 -9.07 8.76
C LEU A 171 9.05 -8.34 10.11
N LYS A 172 9.11 -7.01 10.08
CA LYS A 172 9.07 -6.18 11.29
C LYS A 172 7.77 -6.41 12.07
N LYS A 173 6.65 -6.48 11.35
CA LYS A 173 5.35 -6.68 11.97
C LYS A 173 5.18 -8.10 12.51
N LEU A 174 5.64 -9.12 11.78
CA LEU A 174 5.71 -10.49 12.28
C LEU A 174 6.57 -10.58 13.54
N ALA A 175 7.69 -9.82 13.61
CA ALA A 175 8.52 -9.77 14.80
C ALA A 175 7.83 -9.10 15.99
N ASP A 176 7.01 -8.07 15.75
CA ASP A 176 6.18 -7.45 16.79
C ASP A 176 5.10 -8.39 17.33
N GLU A 177 4.58 -9.29 16.49
CA GLU A 177 3.64 -10.34 16.89
C GLU A 177 4.35 -11.58 17.48
N GLY A 178 5.68 -11.61 17.50
CA GLY A 178 6.48 -12.71 18.06
C GLY A 178 6.65 -13.93 17.15
N GLU A 179 6.25 -13.82 15.87
CA GLU A 179 6.31 -14.92 14.90
C GLU A 179 7.71 -15.11 14.29
N VAL A 180 8.53 -14.04 14.27
CA VAL A 180 9.93 -14.08 13.81
C VAL A 180 10.83 -13.24 14.71
N GLU A 181 12.14 -13.40 14.61
CA GLU A 181 13.09 -12.62 15.42
C GLU A 181 13.41 -11.25 14.77
N ASN A 182 13.63 -10.22 15.60
CA ASN A 182 14.12 -8.91 15.13
C ASN A 182 15.45 -8.98 14.36
N ARG A 183 16.25 -10.04 14.58
CA ARG A 183 17.47 -10.29 13.83
C ARG A 183 17.18 -10.50 12.34
N LEU A 184 16.12 -11.24 12.01
CA LEU A 184 15.72 -11.47 10.62
C LEU A 184 15.37 -10.15 9.91
N VAL A 185 14.71 -9.24 10.63
CA VAL A 185 14.39 -7.89 10.13
C VAL A 185 15.67 -7.10 9.82
N LYS A 186 16.64 -7.13 10.73
CA LYS A 186 17.94 -6.46 10.56
C LYS A 186 18.72 -7.02 9.37
N ASP A 187 18.72 -8.35 9.23
CA ASP A 187 19.41 -9.03 8.14
C ASP A 187 18.77 -8.68 6.79
N ALA A 188 17.44 -8.60 6.72
CA ALA A 188 16.71 -8.14 5.54
C ALA A 188 17.02 -6.68 5.17
N ILE A 189 17.01 -5.76 6.14
CA ILE A 189 17.39 -4.35 5.93
C ILE A 189 18.79 -4.25 5.32
N SER A 190 19.73 -5.07 5.81
CA SER A 190 21.11 -5.09 5.33
C SER A 190 21.21 -5.70 3.92
N SER A 191 20.50 -6.80 3.66
CA SER A 191 20.47 -7.48 2.36
C SER A 191 19.92 -6.61 1.24
N PHE A 192 18.89 -5.81 1.54
CA PHE A 192 18.30 -4.85 0.60
C PHE A 192 19.02 -3.50 0.55
N GLU A 193 20.10 -3.33 1.32
CA GLU A 193 20.89 -2.09 1.38
C GLU A 193 20.02 -0.86 1.69
N LEU A 194 19.04 -1.01 2.59
CA LEU A 194 18.12 0.08 2.90
C LEU A 194 18.79 1.15 3.78
N GLU A 195 18.67 2.39 3.34
CA GLU A 195 19.06 3.59 4.08
C GLU A 195 18.23 3.73 5.37
N THR A 196 18.84 3.47 6.52
CA THR A 196 18.16 3.44 7.84
C THR A 196 18.04 4.82 8.49
N ASP A 197 19.02 5.70 8.28
CA ASP A 197 19.12 7.03 8.91
C ASP A 197 18.69 8.18 7.97
N ARG A 198 17.89 7.87 6.93
CA ARG A 198 17.38 8.90 6.02
C ARG A 198 16.29 9.77 6.68
N PRO A 199 16.19 11.06 6.35
CA PRO A 199 15.04 11.87 6.73
C PRO A 199 13.73 11.26 6.20
N VAL A 200 12.66 11.36 6.99
CA VAL A 200 11.32 10.94 6.56
C VAL A 200 10.85 11.77 5.35
N ALA A 201 10.09 11.16 4.45
CA ALA A 201 9.74 11.78 3.16
C ALA A 201 8.89 13.06 3.28
N TRP A 202 8.18 13.24 4.40
CA TRP A 202 7.39 14.43 4.74
C TRP A 202 8.15 15.47 5.56
N ALA A 203 9.42 15.24 5.89
CA ALA A 203 10.24 16.28 6.50
C ALA A 203 10.49 17.42 5.50
N PRO A 204 10.70 18.66 5.98
CA PRO A 204 11.13 19.76 5.12
C PRO A 204 12.36 19.36 4.31
N GLN A 205 12.28 19.50 2.99
CA GLN A 205 13.43 19.26 2.13
C GLN A 205 14.44 20.40 2.30
N ALA A 206 15.73 20.07 2.24
CA ALA A 206 16.77 21.09 2.23
C ALA A 206 16.52 22.03 1.03
N HIS A 207 16.44 23.33 1.31
CA HIS A 207 16.34 24.31 0.24
C HIS A 207 17.66 24.30 -0.54
N PRO A 208 17.64 24.09 -1.87
CA PRO A 208 18.85 24.29 -2.65
C PRO A 208 19.29 25.75 -2.48
N GLU A 209 20.61 25.98 -2.42
CA GLU A 209 21.14 27.34 -2.52
C GLU A 209 20.67 27.93 -3.85
N VAL A 210 19.83 28.97 -3.76
CA VAL A 210 19.33 29.66 -4.95
C VAL A 210 20.49 30.47 -5.52
N GLN A 211 21.08 29.99 -6.61
CA GLN A 211 22.02 30.78 -7.37
C GLN A 211 21.25 31.93 -8.06
N PRO A 212 21.75 33.17 -8.03
CA PRO A 212 21.12 34.25 -8.75
C PRO A 212 21.07 33.91 -10.24
N VAL A 213 19.87 33.88 -10.81
CA VAL A 213 19.73 33.80 -12.27
C VAL A 213 20.29 35.08 -12.89
N ALA A 214 20.95 34.95 -14.04
CA ALA A 214 21.44 36.11 -14.79
C ALA A 214 20.29 37.12 -14.96
N ALA A 215 20.57 38.40 -14.68
CA ALA A 215 19.59 39.45 -14.84
C ALA A 215 19.04 39.42 -16.28
N TYR A 216 17.72 39.34 -16.41
CA TYR A 216 17.07 39.46 -17.71
C TYR A 216 17.44 40.81 -18.31
N GLN A 217 18.18 40.79 -19.42
CA GLN A 217 18.43 41.97 -20.23
C GLN A 217 17.41 41.96 -21.37
N GLU A 218 16.42 42.85 -21.27
CA GLU A 218 15.52 43.13 -22.37
C GLU A 218 16.36 43.72 -23.51
N GLN A 219 16.50 43.01 -24.62
CA GLN A 219 17.08 43.58 -25.83
C GLN A 219 16.03 44.53 -26.42
N SER A 220 16.06 45.79 -26.00
CA SER A 220 15.37 46.86 -26.70
C SER A 220 15.99 46.97 -28.10
N GLY A 221 15.31 46.40 -29.09
CA GLY A 221 15.66 46.57 -30.50
C GLY A 221 15.41 48.00 -30.94
N GLU A 222 16.35 48.91 -30.68
CA GLU A 222 16.51 50.14 -31.45
C GLU A 222 17.71 49.95 -32.37
N GLY A 223 17.44 49.78 -33.66
CA GLY A 223 18.47 49.59 -34.67
C GLY A 223 17.93 49.69 -36.08
N ASN A 224 17.73 50.95 -36.51
CA ASN A 224 17.68 51.53 -37.87
C ASN A 224 16.95 50.82 -39.00
#